data_AF-A0A9D1G057-F1
#
_entry.id   AF-A0A9D1G057-F1
#
_cell.length_a   1.000
_cell.length_b   1.000
_cell.length_c   1.000
_cell.angle_alpha   90.00
_cell.angle_beta   90.00
_cell.angle_gamma   90.00
#
_symmetry.space_group_name_H-M   'P 1'
#
loop_
_entity.id
_entity.type
_entity.pdbx_description
1 polymer ?
#
loop_
_entity_poly.entity_id
_entity_poly.type
_entity_poly.pdbx_seq_one_letter_code
_entity_poly.pdbx_strand_id
1 'polypeptide(L)'
;MDREHADIKSNAGNNGRVEEMERGELTYFLQLFDYLRAALQNAPSSFMSRGKRMVDVDECLNILNDMYNKLPVAIRGASKVYYEQENILRNAKAEEQRILSAANARAKNQLENANARADSITRTAEDRAESMVANAEAKAARILEEARAQAEEMVSETEIMQRANEEARNTVNQALAEASDKRLAAAGYADSLLDELDKLLTDMGNHVRSKRSELAE
;
A
#
# COMPACT_ATOMS: atom_id res chain seq x y z
N MET A 1 38.97 10.63 -29.40
CA MET A 1 39.71 9.78 -28.43
C MET A 1 39.92 8.44 -29.12
N ASP A 2 40.72 8.41 -30.20
CA ASP A 2 40.71 7.30 -31.17
C ASP A 2 42.12 6.84 -31.53
N ARG A 3 42.96 6.64 -30.50
CA ARG A 3 44.29 6.04 -30.67
C ARG A 3 44.52 4.81 -29.79
N GLU A 4 43.73 4.56 -28.75
CA GLU A 4 43.90 3.41 -27.85
C GLU A 4 43.33 2.07 -28.38
N HIS A 5 42.44 2.09 -29.39
CA HIS A 5 41.85 0.86 -29.94
C HIS A 5 42.69 0.20 -31.05
N ALA A 6 43.75 0.85 -31.54
CA ALA A 6 44.62 0.28 -32.57
C ALA A 6 45.69 -0.68 -31.98
N ASP A 7 46.13 -0.44 -30.74
CA ASP A 7 47.24 -1.20 -30.15
C ASP A 7 46.80 -2.55 -29.54
N ILE A 8 45.52 -2.71 -29.19
CA ILE A 8 45.00 -3.95 -28.58
C ILE A 8 44.87 -5.08 -29.61
N LYS A 9 44.51 -4.77 -30.87
CA LYS A 9 44.38 -5.79 -31.94
C LYS A 9 45.75 -6.28 -32.45
N SER A 10 46.77 -5.45 -32.39
CA SER A 10 48.15 -5.81 -32.77
C SER A 10 48.78 -6.78 -31.77
N ASN A 11 48.53 -6.60 -30.46
CA ASN A 11 49.13 -7.41 -29.40
C ASN A 11 48.48 -8.81 -29.25
N ALA A 12 47.15 -8.93 -29.47
CA ALA A 12 46.45 -10.21 -29.42
C ALA A 12 46.89 -11.19 -30.52
N GLY A 13 47.18 -10.68 -31.72
CA GLY A 13 47.68 -11.49 -32.84
C GLY A 13 49.11 -11.99 -32.66
N ASN A 14 49.93 -11.28 -31.87
CA ASN A 14 51.30 -11.69 -31.57
C ASN A 14 51.35 -12.69 -30.39
N ASN A 15 50.48 -12.51 -29.37
CA ASN A 15 50.42 -13.41 -28.21
C ASN A 15 49.94 -14.82 -28.56
N GLY A 16 48.91 -14.94 -29.43
CA GLY A 16 48.40 -16.24 -29.87
C GLY A 16 49.40 -17.07 -30.70
N ARG A 17 50.25 -16.39 -31.50
CA ARG A 17 51.32 -17.04 -32.28
C ARG A 17 52.46 -17.55 -31.39
N VAL A 18 52.75 -16.84 -30.30
CA VAL A 18 53.75 -17.26 -29.29
C VAL A 18 53.21 -18.43 -28.45
N GLU A 19 51.92 -18.44 -28.11
CA GLU A 19 51.26 -19.54 -27.36
C GLU A 19 51.13 -20.85 -28.17
N GLU A 20 50.95 -20.77 -29.49
CA GLU A 20 51.00 -21.94 -30.37
C GLU A 20 52.42 -22.47 -30.54
N MET A 21 53.42 -21.56 -30.66
CA MET A 21 54.84 -21.92 -30.67
C MET A 21 55.23 -22.64 -29.38
N GLU A 22 54.94 -22.07 -28.20
CA GLU A 22 55.39 -22.61 -26.90
C GLU A 22 54.74 -23.96 -26.54
N ARG A 23 53.48 -24.20 -26.94
CA ARG A 23 52.82 -25.53 -26.84
C ARG A 23 53.43 -26.55 -27.81
N GLY A 24 53.85 -26.08 -28.99
CA GLY A 24 54.61 -26.88 -29.94
C GLY A 24 55.98 -27.29 -29.39
N GLU A 25 56.66 -26.42 -28.64
CA GLU A 25 58.02 -26.66 -28.12
C GLU A 25 58.09 -27.77 -27.06
N LEU A 26 57.13 -27.87 -26.13
CA LEU A 26 57.12 -28.98 -25.15
C LEU A 26 56.82 -30.32 -25.85
N THR A 27 55.85 -30.29 -26.77
CA THR A 27 55.48 -31.48 -27.56
C THR A 27 56.66 -31.95 -28.40
N TYR A 28 57.37 -31.01 -29.03
CA TYR A 28 58.56 -31.29 -29.82
C TYR A 28 59.73 -31.78 -28.96
N PHE A 29 59.94 -31.21 -27.78
CA PHE A 29 60.92 -31.73 -26.82
C PHE A 29 60.64 -33.19 -26.44
N LEU A 30 59.39 -33.53 -26.15
CA LEU A 30 58.99 -34.90 -25.81
C LEU A 30 59.17 -35.85 -27.01
N GLN A 31 58.89 -35.39 -28.22
CA GLN A 31 59.16 -36.14 -29.45
C GLN A 31 60.65 -36.40 -29.66
N LEU A 32 61.52 -35.40 -29.44
CA LEU A 32 62.98 -35.56 -29.51
C LEU A 32 63.48 -36.55 -28.44
N PHE A 33 62.92 -36.50 -27.24
CA PHE A 33 63.25 -37.45 -26.19
C PHE A 33 62.85 -38.88 -26.56
N ASP A 34 61.64 -39.08 -27.09
CA ASP A 34 61.19 -40.39 -27.55
C ASP A 34 62.00 -40.90 -28.74
N TYR A 35 62.40 -40.01 -29.65
CA TYR A 35 63.28 -40.34 -30.78
C TYR A 35 64.67 -40.80 -30.30
N LEU A 36 65.31 -40.04 -29.39
CA LEU A 36 66.58 -40.42 -28.79
C LEU A 36 66.47 -41.77 -28.06
N ARG A 37 65.39 -41.97 -27.30
CA ARG A 37 65.13 -43.22 -26.60
C ARG A 37 64.99 -44.40 -27.57
N ALA A 38 64.26 -44.22 -28.65
CA ALA A 38 64.08 -45.24 -29.69
C ALA A 38 65.40 -45.56 -30.40
N ALA A 39 66.21 -44.54 -30.71
CA ALA A 39 67.53 -44.71 -31.32
C ALA A 39 68.46 -45.55 -30.42
N LEU A 40 68.48 -45.27 -29.11
CA LEU A 40 69.27 -46.03 -28.13
C LEU A 40 68.74 -47.45 -27.90
N GLN A 41 67.42 -47.64 -27.85
CA GLN A 41 66.79 -48.94 -27.60
C GLN A 41 66.84 -49.88 -28.81
N ASN A 42 66.83 -49.35 -30.03
CA ASN A 42 66.82 -50.11 -31.29
C ASN A 42 68.17 -50.19 -31.99
N ALA A 43 69.21 -49.51 -31.47
CA ALA A 43 70.58 -49.55 -31.97
C ALA A 43 71.08 -50.98 -32.27
N PRO A 44 71.79 -51.29 -33.36
CA PRO A 44 72.29 -52.65 -33.60
C PRO A 44 73.27 -53.11 -32.50
N SER A 45 73.32 -54.41 -32.21
CA SER A 45 74.29 -54.96 -31.26
C SER A 45 75.69 -54.97 -31.88
N SER A 46 76.70 -54.54 -31.13
CA SER A 46 78.08 -54.57 -31.61
C SER A 46 78.57 -56.00 -31.77
N PHE A 47 79.10 -56.33 -32.95
CA PHE A 47 79.67 -57.65 -33.23
C PHE A 47 80.98 -57.91 -32.46
N MET A 48 81.74 -56.87 -32.11
CA MET A 48 83.05 -56.99 -31.43
C MET A 48 82.95 -56.86 -29.90
N SER A 49 81.77 -56.60 -29.34
CA SER A 49 81.59 -56.43 -27.89
C SER A 49 80.23 -56.93 -27.45
N ARG A 50 80.21 -58.11 -26.82
CA ARG A 50 78.98 -58.77 -26.34
C ARG A 50 78.28 -57.87 -25.32
N GLY A 51 77.02 -57.55 -25.58
CA GLY A 51 76.18 -56.71 -24.72
C GLY A 51 76.25 -55.19 -24.97
N LYS A 52 77.08 -54.71 -25.90
CA LYS A 52 77.12 -53.29 -26.29
C LYS A 52 76.26 -53.03 -27.53
N ARG A 53 75.65 -51.84 -27.60
CA ARG A 53 74.89 -51.36 -28.76
C ARG A 53 75.70 -50.31 -29.52
N MET A 54 75.62 -50.30 -30.84
CA MET A 54 76.26 -49.31 -31.72
C MET A 54 75.29 -48.16 -31.97
N VAL A 55 75.69 -46.95 -31.58
CA VAL A 55 74.88 -45.75 -31.66
C VAL A 55 75.65 -44.68 -32.43
N ASP A 56 74.97 -43.93 -33.27
CA ASP A 56 75.52 -42.71 -33.86
C ASP A 56 75.59 -41.63 -32.78
N VAL A 57 76.82 -41.35 -32.34
CA VAL A 57 77.09 -40.40 -31.26
C VAL A 57 76.78 -38.97 -31.71
N ASP A 58 77.06 -38.63 -32.97
CA ASP A 58 76.85 -37.28 -33.49
C ASP A 58 75.35 -36.99 -33.61
N GLU A 59 74.55 -37.96 -34.08
CA GLU A 59 73.09 -37.84 -34.11
C GLU A 59 72.50 -37.69 -32.71
N CYS A 60 72.95 -38.50 -31.73
CA CYS A 60 72.49 -38.39 -30.36
C CYS A 60 72.84 -37.06 -29.70
N LEU A 61 74.05 -36.56 -29.93
CA LEU A 61 74.48 -35.25 -29.43
C LEU A 61 73.68 -34.11 -30.06
N ASN A 62 73.34 -34.22 -31.35
CA ASN A 62 72.48 -33.24 -32.01
C ASN A 62 71.08 -33.21 -31.39
N ILE A 63 70.45 -34.36 -31.17
CA ILE A 63 69.14 -34.46 -30.51
C ILE A 63 69.20 -33.87 -29.09
N LEU A 64 70.26 -34.20 -28.33
CA LEU A 64 70.45 -33.66 -26.98
C LEU A 64 70.63 -32.14 -26.97
N ASN A 65 71.35 -31.58 -27.95
CA ASN A 65 71.51 -30.14 -28.10
C ASN A 65 70.19 -29.45 -28.46
N ASP A 66 69.40 -30.03 -29.35
CA ASP A 66 68.08 -29.52 -29.70
C ASP A 66 67.15 -29.55 -28.48
N MET A 67 67.11 -30.66 -27.76
CA MET A 67 66.37 -30.78 -26.50
C MET A 67 66.80 -29.73 -25.47
N TYR A 68 68.12 -29.52 -25.30
CA TYR A 68 68.67 -28.53 -24.39
C TYR A 68 68.24 -27.11 -24.75
N ASN A 69 68.21 -26.77 -26.04
CA ASN A 69 67.79 -25.46 -26.51
C ASN A 69 66.27 -25.24 -26.41
N LYS A 70 65.46 -26.30 -26.57
CA LYS A 70 63.99 -26.20 -26.56
C LYS A 70 63.37 -26.25 -25.16
N LEU A 71 63.99 -26.97 -24.22
CA LEU A 71 63.45 -27.14 -22.86
C LEU A 71 63.21 -25.81 -22.10
N PRO A 72 64.13 -24.82 -22.10
CA PRO A 72 63.89 -23.54 -21.41
C PRO A 72 62.76 -22.71 -22.03
N VAL A 73 62.48 -22.87 -23.32
CA VAL A 73 61.36 -22.21 -24.00
C VAL A 73 60.04 -22.84 -23.55
N ALA A 74 59.97 -24.16 -23.56
CA ALA A 74 58.80 -24.92 -23.11
C ALA A 74 58.42 -24.62 -21.64
N ILE A 75 59.41 -24.55 -20.73
CA ILE A 75 59.17 -24.24 -19.31
C ILE A 75 58.66 -22.81 -19.12
N ARG A 76 59.20 -21.84 -19.87
CA ARG A 76 58.74 -20.44 -19.83
C ARG A 76 57.29 -20.32 -20.28
N GLY A 77 56.93 -20.99 -21.38
CA GLY A 77 55.55 -21.01 -21.84
C GLY A 77 54.59 -21.66 -20.85
N ALA A 78 54.97 -22.80 -20.26
CA ALA A 78 54.16 -23.43 -19.21
C ALA A 78 53.97 -22.52 -17.98
N SER A 79 55.03 -21.82 -17.56
CA SER A 79 54.98 -20.89 -16.42
C SER A 79 54.09 -19.67 -16.72
N LYS A 80 54.14 -19.16 -17.96
CA LYS A 80 53.29 -18.06 -18.42
C LYS A 80 51.82 -18.44 -18.38
N VAL A 81 51.46 -19.61 -18.92
CA VAL A 81 50.08 -20.11 -18.88
C VAL A 81 49.59 -20.27 -17.44
N TYR A 82 50.42 -20.81 -16.54
CA TYR A 82 50.08 -20.93 -15.12
C TYR A 82 49.81 -19.56 -14.47
N TYR A 83 50.69 -18.59 -14.70
CA TYR A 83 50.53 -17.23 -14.17
C TYR A 83 49.28 -16.54 -14.73
N GLU A 84 48.97 -16.71 -16.01
CA GLU A 84 47.75 -16.21 -16.63
C GLU A 84 46.51 -16.84 -16.00
N GLN A 85 46.50 -18.16 -15.81
CA GLN A 85 45.42 -18.86 -15.12
C GLN A 85 45.23 -18.36 -13.69
N GLU A 86 46.31 -18.15 -12.94
CA GLU A 86 46.25 -17.61 -11.59
C GLU A 86 45.62 -16.20 -11.58
N ASN A 87 46.02 -15.33 -12.50
CA ASN A 87 45.46 -14.00 -12.62
C ASN A 87 43.99 -14.01 -13.00
N ILE A 88 43.57 -14.87 -13.94
CA ILE A 88 42.17 -15.03 -14.32
C ILE A 88 41.36 -15.45 -13.10
N LEU A 89 41.81 -16.46 -12.35
CA LEU A 89 41.12 -16.93 -11.15
C LEU A 89 41.05 -15.84 -10.07
N ARG A 90 42.13 -15.09 -9.87
CA ARG A 90 42.17 -13.99 -8.90
C ARG A 90 41.17 -12.89 -9.28
N ASN A 91 41.14 -12.49 -10.54
CA ASN A 91 40.22 -11.47 -11.05
C ASN A 91 38.77 -11.93 -10.99
N ALA A 92 38.49 -13.19 -11.35
CA ALA A 92 37.16 -13.77 -11.27
C ALA A 92 36.64 -13.78 -9.83
N LYS A 93 37.48 -14.19 -8.86
CA LYS A 93 37.12 -14.15 -7.42
C LYS A 93 36.87 -12.73 -6.92
N ALA A 94 37.70 -11.76 -7.34
CA ALA A 94 37.51 -10.37 -6.95
C ALA A 94 36.19 -9.81 -7.50
N GLU A 95 35.87 -10.09 -8.76
CA GLU A 95 34.61 -9.64 -9.35
C GLU A 95 33.39 -10.35 -8.75
N GLU A 96 33.48 -11.64 -8.46
CA GLU A 96 32.44 -12.38 -7.73
C GLU A 96 32.13 -11.71 -6.38
N GLN A 97 33.18 -11.44 -5.58
CA GLN A 97 33.02 -10.76 -4.30
C GLN A 97 32.39 -9.37 -4.46
N ARG A 98 32.79 -8.63 -5.50
CA ARG A 98 32.24 -7.32 -5.80
C ARG A 98 30.75 -7.41 -6.14
N ILE A 99 30.35 -8.36 -6.98
CA ILE A 99 28.96 -8.60 -7.35
C ILE A 99 28.13 -8.98 -6.13
N LEU A 100 28.61 -9.92 -5.31
CA LEU A 100 27.92 -10.34 -4.07
C LEU A 100 27.76 -9.18 -3.10
N SER A 101 28.80 -8.37 -2.88
CA SER A 101 28.72 -7.20 -2.01
C SER A 101 27.70 -6.17 -2.52
N ALA A 102 27.69 -5.89 -3.82
CA ALA A 102 26.78 -4.95 -4.45
C ALA A 102 25.33 -5.45 -4.41
N ALA A 103 25.11 -6.75 -4.67
CA ALA A 103 23.81 -7.39 -4.58
C ALA A 103 23.27 -7.34 -3.15
N ASN A 104 24.10 -7.69 -2.15
CA ASN A 104 23.73 -7.62 -0.74
C ASN A 104 23.41 -6.19 -0.28
N ALA A 105 24.22 -5.20 -0.69
CA ALA A 105 23.96 -3.80 -0.38
C ALA A 105 22.65 -3.31 -0.99
N ARG A 106 22.37 -3.67 -2.25
CA ARG A 106 21.10 -3.34 -2.92
C ARG A 106 19.91 -4.00 -2.23
N ALA A 107 20.01 -5.29 -1.90
CA ALA A 107 18.96 -6.03 -1.21
C ALA A 107 18.67 -5.41 0.17
N LYS A 108 19.72 -5.08 0.93
CA LYS A 108 19.59 -4.40 2.23
C LYS A 108 18.89 -3.05 2.08
N ASN A 109 19.35 -2.19 1.17
CA ASN A 109 18.70 -0.89 0.92
C ASN A 109 17.24 -1.05 0.49
N GLN A 110 16.93 -2.07 -0.32
CA GLN A 110 15.56 -2.31 -0.76
C GLN A 110 14.66 -2.76 0.39
N LEU A 111 15.16 -3.63 1.28
CA LEU A 111 14.44 -4.04 2.49
C LEU A 111 14.23 -2.87 3.46
N GLU A 112 15.26 -2.05 3.71
CA GLU A 112 15.16 -0.86 4.56
C GLU A 112 14.12 0.13 4.00
N ASN A 113 14.16 0.39 2.69
CA ASN A 113 13.17 1.26 2.03
C ASN A 113 11.76 0.68 2.07
N ALA A 114 11.61 -0.64 1.88
CA ALA A 114 10.32 -1.31 1.95
C ALA A 114 9.73 -1.24 3.36
N ASN A 115 10.55 -1.48 4.39
CA ASN A 115 10.14 -1.38 5.79
C ASN A 115 9.74 0.05 6.16
N ALA A 116 10.55 1.05 5.80
CA ALA A 116 10.22 2.46 6.06
C ALA A 116 8.90 2.89 5.39
N ARG A 117 8.65 2.39 4.17
CA ARG A 117 7.36 2.62 3.48
C ARG A 117 6.21 1.91 4.17
N ALA A 118 6.39 0.66 4.59
CA ALA A 118 5.38 -0.09 5.31
C ALA A 118 4.98 0.62 6.62
N ASP A 119 5.97 1.03 7.41
CA ASP A 119 5.74 1.77 8.66
C ASP A 119 4.98 3.08 8.42
N SER A 120 5.36 3.83 7.39
CA SER A 120 4.67 5.08 7.02
C SER A 120 3.22 4.86 6.58
N ILE A 121 2.96 3.80 5.80
CA ILE A 121 1.60 3.43 5.37
C ILE A 121 0.76 3.04 6.58
N THR A 122 1.29 2.23 7.49
CA THR A 122 0.59 1.81 8.70
C THR A 122 0.22 3.02 9.56
N ARG A 123 1.18 3.91 9.85
CA ARG A 123 0.92 5.14 10.62
C ARG A 123 -0.14 6.01 9.96
N THR A 124 -0.04 6.24 8.65
CA THR A 124 -1.03 7.06 7.92
C THR A 124 -2.41 6.40 7.94
N ALA A 125 -2.48 5.07 7.90
CA ALA A 125 -3.75 4.34 7.99
C ALA A 125 -4.35 4.43 9.40
N GLU A 126 -3.53 4.32 10.45
CA GLU A 126 -3.92 4.52 11.86
C GLU A 126 -4.47 5.94 12.07
N ASP A 127 -3.73 6.98 11.66
CA ASP A 127 -4.15 8.38 11.77
C ASP A 127 -5.49 8.64 11.06
N ARG A 128 -5.67 8.06 9.87
CA ARG A 128 -6.92 8.18 9.10
C ARG A 128 -8.07 7.45 9.78
N ALA A 129 -7.82 6.26 10.32
CA ALA A 129 -8.84 5.49 11.02
C ALA A 129 -9.30 6.24 12.28
N GLU A 130 -8.36 6.77 13.06
CA GLU A 130 -8.66 7.57 14.26
C GLU A 130 -9.46 8.82 13.89
N SER A 131 -9.03 9.57 12.87
CA SER A 131 -9.78 10.75 12.41
C SER A 131 -11.18 10.39 11.91
N MET A 132 -11.34 9.27 11.20
CA MET A 132 -12.65 8.81 10.72
C MET A 132 -13.58 8.47 11.89
N VAL A 133 -13.09 7.77 12.91
CA VAL A 133 -13.85 7.44 14.12
C VAL A 133 -14.24 8.71 14.86
N ALA A 134 -13.29 9.61 15.11
CA ALA A 134 -13.56 10.88 15.80
C ALA A 134 -14.61 11.73 15.06
N ASN A 135 -14.52 11.80 13.72
CA ASN A 135 -15.51 12.51 12.90
C ASN A 135 -16.89 11.84 12.94
N ALA A 136 -16.95 10.50 12.92
CA ALA A 136 -18.19 9.76 13.01
C ALA A 136 -18.86 9.95 14.38
N GLU A 137 -18.09 9.89 15.47
CA GLU A 137 -18.56 10.14 16.83
C GLU A 137 -19.07 11.58 17.00
N ALA A 138 -18.32 12.57 16.53
CA ALA A 138 -18.74 13.98 16.57
C ALA A 138 -20.04 14.20 15.79
N LYS A 139 -20.18 13.56 14.61
CA LYS A 139 -21.40 13.63 13.81
C LYS A 139 -22.58 12.95 14.51
N ALA A 140 -22.37 11.78 15.12
CA ALA A 140 -23.40 11.07 15.87
C ALA A 140 -23.88 11.89 17.08
N ALA A 141 -22.94 12.48 17.83
CA ALA A 141 -23.26 13.36 18.96
C ALA A 141 -24.11 14.55 18.53
N ARG A 142 -23.75 15.19 17.41
CA ARG A 142 -24.52 16.30 16.85
C ARG A 142 -25.94 15.89 16.43
N ILE A 143 -26.09 14.75 15.76
CA ILE A 143 -27.41 14.24 15.36
C ILE A 143 -28.27 13.95 16.59
N LEU A 144 -27.70 13.37 17.64
CA LEU A 144 -28.42 13.11 18.89
C LEU A 144 -28.87 14.39 19.57
N GLU A 145 -28.02 15.42 19.57
CA GLU A 145 -28.36 16.73 20.15
C GLU A 145 -29.49 17.41 19.36
N GLU A 146 -29.38 17.44 18.03
CA GLU A 146 -30.42 17.99 17.15
C GLU A 146 -31.76 17.24 17.33
N ALA A 147 -31.73 15.90 17.42
CA ALA A 147 -32.92 15.10 17.66
C ALA A 147 -33.55 15.35 19.03
N ARG A 148 -32.75 15.56 20.07
CA ARG A 148 -33.23 15.89 21.42
C ARG A 148 -33.90 17.26 21.44
N ALA A 149 -33.26 18.27 20.85
CA ALA A 149 -33.83 19.61 20.76
C ALA A 149 -35.19 19.61 20.04
N GLN A 150 -35.30 18.87 18.92
CA GLN A 150 -36.57 18.72 18.21
C GLN A 150 -37.62 17.98 19.05
N ALA A 151 -37.22 16.96 19.81
CA ALA A 151 -38.14 16.23 20.69
C ALA A 151 -38.70 17.13 21.79
N GLU A 152 -37.85 17.96 22.41
CA GLU A 152 -38.27 18.94 23.42
C GLU A 152 -39.22 20.00 22.84
N GLU A 153 -38.93 20.49 21.64
CA GLU A 153 -39.80 21.42 20.92
C GLU A 153 -41.19 20.83 20.66
N MET A 154 -41.26 19.60 20.12
CA MET A 154 -42.54 18.92 19.86
C MET A 154 -43.37 18.68 21.14
N VAL A 155 -42.71 18.37 22.26
CA VAL A 155 -43.38 18.22 23.56
C VAL A 155 -43.97 19.56 24.00
N SER A 156 -43.19 20.64 23.93
CA SER A 156 -43.65 21.99 24.26
C SER A 156 -44.84 22.42 23.40
N GLU A 157 -44.79 22.20 22.09
CA GLU A 157 -45.91 22.47 21.18
C GLU A 157 -47.18 21.70 21.57
N THR A 158 -47.03 20.42 21.93
CA THR A 158 -48.14 19.58 22.37
C THR A 158 -48.77 20.12 23.67
N GLU A 159 -47.96 20.53 24.64
CA GLU A 159 -48.44 21.11 25.90
C GLU A 159 -49.17 22.45 25.70
N ILE A 160 -48.69 23.29 24.78
CA ILE A 160 -49.35 24.55 24.40
C ILE A 160 -50.72 24.23 23.76
N MET A 161 -50.78 23.27 22.83
CA MET A 161 -52.02 22.88 22.18
C MET A 161 -53.03 22.27 23.16
N GLN A 162 -52.58 21.48 24.13
CA GLN A 162 -53.44 20.94 25.18
C GLN A 162 -54.04 22.05 26.05
N ARG A 163 -53.22 23.00 26.52
CA ARG A 163 -53.70 24.16 27.30
C ARG A 163 -54.70 25.01 26.51
N ALA A 164 -54.38 25.33 25.26
CA ALA A 164 -55.27 26.09 24.39
C ALA A 164 -56.63 25.41 24.20
N ASN A 165 -56.65 24.07 24.04
CA ASN A 165 -57.89 23.30 23.96
C ASN A 165 -58.70 23.31 25.26
N GLU A 166 -58.04 23.26 26.41
CA GLU A 166 -58.69 23.34 27.71
C GLU A 166 -59.30 24.72 27.96
N GLU A 167 -58.56 25.79 27.66
CA GLU A 167 -59.05 27.17 27.73
C GLU A 167 -60.23 27.42 26.78
N ALA A 168 -60.15 26.90 25.54
CA ALA A 168 -61.24 26.99 24.58
C ALA A 168 -62.51 26.29 25.12
N ARG A 169 -62.38 25.09 25.69
CA ARG A 169 -63.50 24.37 26.32
C ARG A 169 -64.10 25.15 27.49
N ASN A 170 -63.26 25.71 28.35
CA ASN A 170 -63.73 26.50 29.49
C ASN A 170 -64.48 27.75 29.04
N THR A 171 -63.97 28.45 28.03
CA THR A 171 -64.61 29.63 27.44
C THR A 171 -65.97 29.28 26.84
N VAL A 172 -66.05 28.18 26.09
CA VAL A 172 -67.33 27.72 25.52
C VAL A 172 -68.32 27.36 26.61
N ASN A 173 -67.89 26.63 27.65
CA ASN A 173 -68.76 26.25 28.76
C ASN A 173 -69.28 27.48 29.52
N GLN A 174 -68.41 28.46 29.79
CA GLN A 174 -68.80 29.71 30.43
C GLN A 174 -69.78 30.51 29.58
N ALA A 175 -69.51 30.65 28.27
CA ALA A 175 -70.41 31.33 27.35
C ALA A 175 -71.79 30.66 27.27
N LEU A 176 -71.85 29.32 27.30
CA LEU A 176 -73.10 28.57 27.34
C LEU A 176 -73.87 28.80 28.66
N ALA A 177 -73.17 28.81 29.80
CA ALA A 177 -73.77 29.12 31.09
C ALA A 177 -74.32 30.55 31.13
N GLU A 178 -73.53 31.54 30.73
CA GLU A 178 -73.96 32.94 30.67
C GLU A 178 -75.13 33.14 29.71
N ALA A 179 -75.13 32.45 28.56
CA ALA A 179 -76.25 32.49 27.62
C ALA A 179 -77.53 31.89 28.23
N SER A 180 -77.41 30.78 28.97
CA SER A 180 -78.53 30.18 29.70
C SER A 180 -79.08 31.12 30.78
N ASP A 181 -78.19 31.74 31.55
CA ASP A 181 -78.57 32.70 32.60
C ASP A 181 -79.27 33.92 32.02
N LYS A 182 -78.72 34.51 30.95
CA LYS A 182 -79.38 35.62 30.23
C LYS A 182 -80.75 35.21 29.68
N ARG A 183 -80.87 33.98 29.17
CA ARG A 183 -82.16 33.45 28.67
C ARG A 183 -83.18 33.31 29.79
N LEU A 184 -82.79 32.77 30.94
CA LEU A 184 -83.65 32.66 32.12
C LEU A 184 -84.04 34.03 32.66
N ALA A 185 -83.09 34.97 32.76
CA ALA A 185 -83.35 36.34 33.20
C ALA A 185 -84.32 37.06 32.25
N ALA A 186 -84.13 36.94 30.93
CA ALA A 186 -85.04 37.52 29.94
C ALA A 186 -86.44 36.90 29.99
N ALA A 187 -86.52 35.57 30.18
CA ALA A 187 -87.80 34.89 30.35
C ALA A 187 -88.53 35.35 31.61
N GLY A 188 -87.83 35.47 32.75
CA GLY A 188 -88.41 35.99 34.00
C GLY A 188 -88.82 37.45 33.89
N TYR A 189 -88.04 38.29 33.19
CA TYR A 189 -88.42 39.67 32.90
C TYR A 189 -89.70 39.73 32.05
N ALA A 190 -89.78 38.94 30.97
CA ALA A 190 -90.96 38.87 30.13
C ALA A 190 -92.20 38.42 30.92
N ASP A 191 -92.05 37.42 31.80
CA ASP A 191 -93.13 36.94 32.68
C ASP A 191 -93.63 38.04 33.63
N SER A 192 -92.71 38.75 34.29
CA SER A 192 -93.08 39.87 35.16
C SER A 192 -93.80 41.01 34.42
N LEU A 193 -93.39 41.30 33.19
CA LEU A 193 -94.00 42.33 32.35
C LEU A 193 -95.42 41.91 31.89
N LEU A 194 -95.62 40.61 31.64
CA LEU A 194 -96.93 40.03 31.31
C LEU A 194 -97.86 40.01 32.52
N ASP A 195 -97.36 39.70 33.72
CA ASP A 195 -98.13 39.78 34.97
C ASP A 195 -98.58 41.21 35.28
N GLU A 196 -97.71 42.21 35.07
CA GLU A 196 -98.08 43.63 35.21
C GLU A 196 -99.15 44.06 34.18
N LEU A 197 -99.04 43.58 32.93
CA LEU A 197 -100.07 43.80 31.91
C LEU A 197 -101.40 43.15 32.29
N ASP A 198 -101.40 41.92 32.81
CA ASP A 198 -102.61 41.21 33.23
C ASP A 198 -103.32 41.93 34.39
N LYS A 199 -102.55 42.42 35.37
CA LYS A 199 -103.06 43.26 36.46
C LYS A 199 -103.71 44.55 35.93
N LEU A 200 -103.03 45.26 35.03
CA LEU A 200 -103.55 46.49 34.43
C LEU A 200 -104.86 46.23 33.65
N LEU A 201 -104.92 45.16 32.86
CA LEU A 201 -106.11 44.76 32.12
C LEU A 201 -107.26 44.36 33.06
N THR A 202 -106.96 43.66 34.14
CA THR A 202 -107.95 43.30 35.18
C THR A 202 -108.52 44.53 35.85
N ASP A 203 -107.68 45.49 36.23
CA ASP A 203 -108.09 46.77 36.82
C ASP A 203 -108.97 47.57 35.86
N MET A 204 -108.58 47.68 34.60
CA MET A 204 -109.41 48.30 33.56
C MET A 204 -110.76 47.58 33.40
N GLY A 205 -110.76 46.25 33.38
CA GLY A 205 -111.98 45.44 33.26
C GLY A 205 -112.92 45.61 34.46
N ASN A 206 -112.38 45.74 35.66
CA ASN A 206 -113.13 46.05 36.87
C ASN A 206 -113.70 47.47 36.81
N HIS A 207 -112.92 48.44 36.32
CA HIS A 207 -113.38 49.82 36.15
C HIS A 207 -114.55 49.90 35.15
N VAL A 208 -114.46 49.22 34.01
CA VAL A 208 -115.56 49.14 33.02
C VAL A 208 -116.79 48.48 33.63
N ARG A 209 -116.64 47.38 34.39
CA ARG A 209 -117.78 46.73 35.07
C ARG A 209 -118.44 47.65 36.10
N SER A 210 -117.66 48.36 36.90
CA SER A 210 -118.16 49.38 37.84
C SER A 210 -118.97 50.43 37.10
N LYS A 211 -118.40 51.00 36.03
CA LYS A 211 -119.07 52.01 35.21
C LYS A 211 -120.34 51.51 34.54
N ARG A 212 -120.38 50.24 34.12
CA ARG A 212 -121.60 49.62 33.59
C ARG A 212 -122.66 49.38 34.66
N SER A 213 -122.27 49.02 35.89
CA SER A 213 -123.20 48.89 37.01
C SER A 213 -123.81 50.23 37.41
N GLU A 214 -123.01 51.30 37.42
CA GLU A 214 -123.48 52.68 37.65
C GLU A 214 -124.47 53.16 36.57
N LEU A 215 -124.46 52.56 35.37
CA LEU A 215 -125.37 52.87 34.26
C LEU A 215 -126.63 51.98 34.24
N ALA A 216 -126.70 50.96 35.11
CA ALA A 216 -127.82 50.00 35.18
C ALA A 216 -128.78 50.26 36.37
N GLU A 217 -128.47 51.22 37.24
CA GLU A 217 -129.40 51.90 38.16
C GLU A 217 -130.00 53.15 37.51
#